data_AF-R4X9Y2-F1
#
_entry.id   AF-R4X9Y2-F1
#
_cell.length_a   1.000
_cell.length_b   1.000
_cell.length_c   1.000
_cell.angle_alpha   90.00
_cell.angle_beta   90.00
_cell.angle_gamma   90.00
#
_symmetry.space_group_name_H-M   'P 1'
#
loop_
_entity.id
_entity.type
_entity.pdbx_description
1 polymer ?
#
loop_
_entity_poly.entity_id
_entity_poly.type
_entity_poly.pdbx_seq_one_letter_code
_entity_poly.pdbx_strand_id
1 'polypeptide(L)'
;MSGLFAVNKPSGISSAGLLNDLQHVLKVSSLFEQEIKAQQAKSNAGRKGRKQKMGNKIKMGHGGTLDPLASGVLVVGTGRGTKDLGKFLHCSKDYEAIALFGCSTDTYDSEGKVVHRRPWKHITEEKLESILSQFRGDIMQTPPIYSALKMQGKPLYEYAREGKPLPAEIKARPATVSRFEITKFTTNHEWKNPSEEASTEIVLSAEALEQLRPASEARPTGAEGPSLTAGADLAQPGVLKDDIPSPKNNENDVGQDSIEPPAKRQRRESPVSTVQTHTEDTQADSGSLAVHISMTVSSGTYVRSLIHDLGLAMGSAAHMVALVRKRVGEFNLEDAIPWSAFEQDTWQETLKTRLDFSNEPIHEQVYDGTEAELELNSLTPAEVQVAAFLQPCMPFTRTLTYAQSLDAKISGPNSSPLTISCPESFRVTHELRRRHDLILVGVGTAVSDDPGLNARDSAGKAYPLEGQPIPVILDPSGRFELTNDSKMIKNVRSKTGKPPLQLVHESRRGHCKTLARVIYVKDKIETAENVFRFAWSDIFNALEPYGKSIMIEGGSNIIQEVLQRGIADHIIITIAPTFVGPGSGLALHSPVNLAKVRSEIFGRDTVLVAQRRSIPTSAANRGTSQ
;
A
#
# COMPACT_ATOMS: atom_id res chain seq x y z
N MET A 1 14.96 15.28 16.64
CA MET A 1 13.80 14.39 16.37
C MET A 1 13.92 13.88 14.94
N SER A 2 13.85 12.57 14.71
CA SER A 2 14.20 11.97 13.41
C SER A 2 13.26 10.83 13.04
N GLY A 3 12.49 10.96 11.96
CA GLY A 3 11.60 9.89 11.47
C GLY A 3 10.86 10.27 10.18
N LEU A 4 9.72 9.62 9.96
CA LEU A 4 8.83 9.82 8.81
C LEU A 4 7.45 10.28 9.31
N PHE A 5 6.81 11.18 8.57
CA PHE A 5 5.44 11.60 8.82
C PHE A 5 4.76 12.03 7.52
N ALA A 6 3.43 12.03 7.48
CA ALA A 6 2.67 12.57 6.36
C ALA A 6 2.20 13.99 6.65
N VAL A 7 2.26 14.84 5.63
CA VAL A 7 1.64 16.18 5.60
C VAL A 7 0.56 16.16 4.52
N ASN A 8 -0.62 16.69 4.81
CA ASN A 8 -1.63 16.95 3.80
C ASN A 8 -1.24 18.23 3.05
N LYS A 9 -0.63 18.06 1.88
CA LYS A 9 -0.21 19.15 1.01
C LYS A 9 -1.47 19.85 0.44
N PRO A 10 -1.63 21.18 0.58
CA PRO A 10 -2.70 21.91 -0.08
C PRO A 10 -2.44 22.00 -1.60
N SER A 11 -3.50 22.25 -2.37
CA SER A 11 -3.38 22.56 -3.81
C SER A 11 -2.69 23.93 -4.02
N GLY A 12 -2.09 24.15 -5.18
CA GLY A 12 -1.46 25.41 -5.59
C GLY A 12 0.01 25.59 -5.18
N ILE A 13 0.52 24.87 -4.18
CA ILE A 13 1.96 24.93 -3.81
C ILE A 13 2.73 23.74 -4.38
N SER A 14 4.03 23.89 -4.67
CA SER A 14 4.86 22.76 -5.09
C SER A 14 5.31 21.91 -3.88
N SER A 15 5.63 20.63 -4.11
CA SER A 15 6.19 19.75 -3.05
C SER A 15 7.51 20.28 -2.46
N ALA A 16 8.31 20.98 -3.27
CA ALA A 16 9.55 21.62 -2.82
C ALA A 16 9.28 22.93 -2.06
N GLY A 17 8.23 23.68 -2.43
CA GLY A 17 7.73 24.84 -1.69
C GLY A 17 7.33 24.46 -0.27
N LEU A 18 6.42 23.48 -0.13
CA LEU A 18 5.99 22.95 1.16
C LEU A 18 7.18 22.56 2.06
N LEU A 19 8.19 21.87 1.52
CA LEU A 19 9.39 21.51 2.28
C LEU A 19 10.22 22.71 2.72
N ASN A 20 10.24 23.81 1.96
CA ASN A 20 10.90 25.05 2.38
C ASN A 20 10.10 25.75 3.48
N ASP A 21 8.78 25.83 3.36
CA ASP A 21 7.92 26.47 4.37
C ASP A 21 7.97 25.70 5.69
N LEU A 22 7.83 24.37 5.62
CA LEU A 22 8.04 23.45 6.75
C LEU A 22 9.47 23.57 7.32
N GLN A 23 10.46 23.84 6.48
CA GLN A 23 11.83 24.10 6.93
C GLN A 23 11.95 25.40 7.74
N HIS A 24 11.08 26.39 7.53
CA HIS A 24 11.01 27.59 8.37
C HIS A 24 10.30 27.29 9.70
N VAL A 25 9.14 26.63 9.68
CA VAL A 25 8.37 26.27 10.89
C VAL A 25 9.22 25.40 11.84
N LEU A 26 9.78 24.28 11.35
CA LEU A 26 10.53 23.35 12.20
C LEU A 26 11.84 23.93 12.78
N LYS A 27 12.40 24.99 12.17
CA LYS A 27 13.61 25.67 12.70
C LYS A 27 13.34 26.49 13.96
N VAL A 28 12.14 27.05 14.08
CA VAL A 28 11.75 27.94 15.19
C VAL A 28 11.26 27.11 16.38
N SER A 29 10.79 25.88 16.13
CA SER A 29 10.31 24.96 17.15
C SER A 29 11.39 24.47 18.13
N SER A 30 11.03 24.45 19.41
CA SER A 30 11.82 23.84 20.49
C SER A 30 12.08 22.33 20.29
N LEU A 31 11.21 21.61 19.55
CA LEU A 31 11.33 20.16 19.32
C LEU A 31 12.60 19.74 18.57
N PHE A 32 13.18 20.64 17.79
CA PHE A 32 14.41 20.38 17.01
C PHE A 32 15.63 21.14 17.58
N GLU A 33 15.46 21.93 18.64
CA GLU A 33 16.50 22.81 19.19
C GLU A 33 17.73 22.03 19.66
N GLN A 34 17.54 20.90 20.34
CA GLN A 34 18.64 20.02 20.78
C GLN A 34 19.43 19.45 19.59
N GLU A 35 18.76 19.12 18.49
CA GLU A 35 19.38 18.53 17.29
C GLU A 35 20.14 19.58 16.48
N ILE A 36 19.62 20.82 16.44
CA ILE A 36 20.31 22.00 15.89
C ILE A 36 21.58 22.30 16.72
N LYS A 37 21.48 22.37 18.06
CA LYS A 37 22.63 22.57 18.96
C LYS A 37 23.68 21.45 18.80
N ALA A 38 23.25 20.19 18.70
CA ALA A 38 24.15 19.05 18.48
C ALA A 38 24.87 19.08 17.12
N GLN A 39 24.24 19.61 16.07
CA GLN A 39 24.90 19.84 14.77
C GLN A 39 25.93 20.97 14.84
N GLN A 40 25.59 22.09 15.51
CA GLN A 40 26.52 23.21 15.72
C GLN A 40 27.78 22.78 16.50
N ALA A 41 27.62 21.97 17.54
CA ALA A 41 28.74 21.40 18.30
C ALA A 41 29.66 20.53 17.41
N LYS A 42 29.09 19.71 16.53
CA LYS A 42 29.86 18.87 15.59
C LYS A 42 30.58 19.68 14.52
N SER A 43 30.00 20.79 14.02
CA SER A 43 30.70 21.69 13.10
C SER A 43 31.86 22.45 13.77
N ASN A 44 31.77 22.73 15.07
CA ASN A 44 32.86 23.40 15.81
C ASN A 44 34.02 22.44 16.17
N ALA A 45 33.74 21.16 16.35
CA ALA A 45 34.76 20.13 16.60
C ALA A 45 35.56 19.71 15.34
N GLY A 46 35.05 20.00 14.13
CA GLY A 46 35.61 19.55 12.86
C GLY A 46 36.18 20.67 11.98
N ARG A 47 37.52 20.79 11.97
CA ARG A 47 38.37 21.64 11.09
C ARG A 47 38.38 23.16 11.32
N LYS A 48 39.58 23.64 11.69
CA LYS A 48 40.13 24.91 11.15
C LYS A 48 40.25 24.78 9.63
N GLY A 49 39.31 25.32 8.86
CA GLY A 49 39.42 25.40 7.40
C GLY A 49 38.08 25.53 6.68
N ARG A 50 37.86 26.66 6.00
CA ARG A 50 36.62 27.05 5.29
C ARG A 50 35.36 27.15 6.17
N LYS A 51 35.06 28.36 6.64
CA LYS A 51 33.72 28.75 7.13
C LYS A 51 32.70 28.70 5.99
N GLN A 52 32.21 27.51 5.64
CA GLN A 52 31.00 27.40 4.84
C GLN A 52 29.81 27.65 5.76
N LYS A 53 29.02 28.71 5.49
CA LYS A 53 27.81 29.05 6.26
C LYS A 53 26.70 27.99 6.04
N MET A 54 26.85 26.81 6.62
CA MET A 54 25.73 25.91 6.87
C MET A 54 24.91 26.52 8.02
N GLY A 55 23.96 27.39 7.68
CA GLY A 55 22.96 27.87 8.64
C GLY A 55 22.10 26.71 9.16
N ASN A 56 21.36 26.93 10.25
CA ASN A 56 20.52 25.96 10.96
C ASN A 56 19.48 25.27 10.06
N LYS A 57 19.89 24.29 9.23
CA LYS A 57 19.02 23.59 8.29
C LYS A 57 18.83 22.15 8.73
N ILE A 58 17.62 21.83 9.17
CA ILE A 58 17.22 20.45 9.51
C ILE A 58 17.32 19.60 8.23
N LYS A 59 17.93 18.42 8.31
CA LYS A 59 18.01 17.54 7.14
C LYS A 59 16.61 16.99 6.82
N MET A 60 16.06 17.35 5.67
CA MET A 60 14.72 16.92 5.24
C MET A 60 14.65 16.50 3.77
N GLY A 61 13.59 15.76 3.42
CA GLY A 61 13.21 15.38 2.06
C GLY A 61 11.79 14.82 2.02
N HIS A 62 11.29 14.45 0.84
CA HIS A 62 9.97 13.85 0.65
C HIS A 62 10.03 12.51 -0.12
N GLY A 63 9.03 11.65 0.09
CA GLY A 63 8.95 10.26 -0.42
C GLY A 63 8.30 10.13 -1.80
N GLY A 64 8.25 11.20 -2.59
CA GLY A 64 7.61 11.21 -3.90
C GLY A 64 6.84 12.51 -4.15
N THR A 65 7.07 13.12 -5.31
CA THR A 65 6.49 14.41 -5.70
C THR A 65 4.96 14.33 -5.81
N LEU A 66 4.31 15.46 -5.51
CA LEU A 66 2.98 15.84 -5.99
C LEU A 66 3.12 17.10 -6.86
N ASP A 67 2.36 17.12 -7.96
CA ASP A 67 2.20 18.28 -8.83
C ASP A 67 1.61 19.48 -8.04
N PRO A 68 1.78 20.73 -8.49
CA PRO A 68 1.32 21.90 -7.76
C PRO A 68 -0.20 21.89 -7.50
N LEU A 69 -1.02 21.67 -8.52
CA LEU A 69 -2.48 21.51 -8.38
C LEU A 69 -2.92 20.33 -7.49
N ALA A 70 -2.06 19.33 -7.26
CA ALA A 70 -2.45 18.12 -6.55
C ALA A 70 -2.34 18.27 -5.04
N SER A 71 -3.39 17.92 -4.29
CA SER A 71 -3.40 17.92 -2.83
C SER A 71 -3.20 16.52 -2.23
N GLY A 72 -3.13 16.44 -0.90
CA GLY A 72 -3.12 15.18 -0.16
C GLY A 72 -1.75 14.73 0.33
N VAL A 73 -1.60 13.42 0.54
CA VAL A 73 -0.48 12.82 1.30
C VAL A 73 0.88 13.10 0.65
N LEU A 74 1.70 13.91 1.33
CA LEU A 74 3.13 14.05 1.08
C LEU A 74 3.91 13.49 2.26
N VAL A 75 4.58 12.34 2.05
CA VAL A 75 5.46 11.74 3.07
C VAL A 75 6.73 12.57 3.18
N VAL A 76 7.02 13.08 4.37
CA VAL A 76 8.20 13.88 4.72
C VAL A 76 9.09 13.09 5.67
N GLY A 77 10.41 13.18 5.48
CA GLY A 77 11.39 12.54 6.36
C GLY A 77 12.35 13.56 6.95
N THR A 78 12.59 13.48 8.26
CA THR A 78 13.54 14.33 9.01
C THR A 78 14.72 13.52 9.52
N GLY A 79 15.91 14.13 9.49
CA GLY A 79 17.14 13.55 10.07
C GLY A 79 17.43 12.15 9.52
N ARG A 80 17.36 11.12 10.38
CA ARG A 80 17.57 9.72 9.97
C ARG A 80 16.50 9.21 8.99
N GLY A 81 15.23 9.59 9.16
CA GLY A 81 14.11 9.13 8.31
C GLY A 81 14.23 9.52 6.84
N THR A 82 15.08 10.51 6.51
CA THR A 82 15.44 10.80 5.11
C THR A 82 16.05 9.62 4.35
N LYS A 83 16.60 8.61 5.04
CA LYS A 83 17.12 7.38 4.42
C LYS A 83 16.01 6.43 3.97
N ASP A 84 14.86 6.46 4.65
CA ASP A 84 13.75 5.55 4.41
C ASP A 84 12.79 6.04 3.31
N LEU A 85 12.94 7.30 2.87
CA LEU A 85 12.12 7.91 1.82
C LEU A 85 12.12 7.16 0.48
N GLY A 86 13.21 6.45 0.18
CA GLY A 86 13.31 5.62 -1.03
C GLY A 86 12.26 4.50 -1.10
N LYS A 87 11.74 4.02 0.04
CA LYS A 87 10.71 2.97 0.10
C LYS A 87 9.40 3.40 -0.57
N PHE A 88 9.07 4.69 -0.47
CA PHE A 88 7.84 5.26 -1.03
C PHE A 88 7.93 5.53 -2.55
N LEU A 89 9.11 5.34 -3.15
CA LEU A 89 9.29 5.29 -4.62
C LEU A 89 8.91 3.91 -5.22
N HIS A 90 8.53 2.93 -4.39
CA HIS A 90 8.16 1.58 -4.82
C HIS A 90 6.82 1.09 -4.24
N CYS A 91 6.07 1.94 -3.54
CA CYS A 91 4.78 1.59 -2.95
C CYS A 91 3.59 1.88 -3.89
N SER A 92 2.43 1.26 -3.63
CA SER A 92 1.16 1.69 -4.22
C SER A 92 0.74 3.07 -3.69
N LYS A 93 -0.03 3.80 -4.51
CA LYS A 93 -0.59 5.10 -4.20
C LYS A 93 -2.06 5.14 -4.61
N ASP A 94 -2.89 5.72 -3.75
CA ASP A 94 -4.31 5.91 -4.04
C ASP A 94 -4.59 7.37 -4.35
N TYR A 95 -5.39 7.60 -5.39
CA TYR A 95 -5.76 8.92 -5.87
C TYR A 95 -7.25 9.00 -6.14
N GLU A 96 -7.81 10.19 -5.89
CA GLU A 96 -9.05 10.66 -6.52
C GLU A 96 -8.68 11.78 -7.47
N ALA A 97 -9.12 11.69 -8.73
CA ALA A 97 -8.90 12.70 -9.74
C ALA A 97 -10.22 13.15 -10.36
N ILE A 98 -10.25 14.38 -10.86
CA ILE A 98 -11.37 14.88 -11.66
C ILE A 98 -10.85 15.19 -13.06
N ALA A 99 -11.41 14.54 -14.06
CA ALA A 99 -11.13 14.74 -15.47
C ALA A 99 -12.24 15.59 -16.12
N LEU A 100 -11.87 16.61 -16.89
CA LEU A 100 -12.78 17.30 -17.80
C LEU A 100 -12.57 16.78 -19.22
N PHE A 101 -13.66 16.32 -19.84
CA PHE A 101 -13.68 15.90 -21.25
C PHE A 101 -14.10 17.05 -22.18
N GLY A 102 -13.56 17.00 -23.39
CA GLY A 102 -13.75 17.97 -24.47
C GLY A 102 -12.53 18.85 -24.74
N CYS A 103 -11.48 18.76 -23.92
CA CYS A 103 -10.30 19.62 -23.97
C CYS A 103 -9.05 18.90 -23.44
N SER A 104 -7.92 18.98 -24.13
CA SER A 104 -6.60 18.59 -23.63
C SER A 104 -5.64 19.78 -23.58
N THR A 105 -4.62 19.67 -22.72
CA THR A 105 -3.65 20.73 -22.44
C THR A 105 -2.21 20.22 -22.58
N ASP A 106 -1.23 21.12 -22.72
CA ASP A 106 0.19 20.75 -22.86
C ASP A 106 0.80 20.10 -21.60
N THR A 107 0.24 20.40 -20.42
CA THR A 107 0.58 19.79 -19.13
C THR A 107 -0.24 18.54 -18.79
N TYR A 108 -1.31 18.26 -19.54
CA TYR A 108 -2.40 17.32 -19.21
C TYR A 108 -3.17 17.66 -17.91
N ASP A 109 -3.04 18.88 -17.41
CA ASP A 109 -3.78 19.42 -16.27
C ASP A 109 -4.31 20.85 -16.55
N SER A 110 -5.07 21.41 -15.62
CA SER A 110 -5.67 22.75 -15.71
C SER A 110 -4.69 23.91 -15.54
N GLU A 111 -3.41 23.67 -15.22
CA GLU A 111 -2.36 24.71 -15.19
C GLU A 111 -1.74 24.96 -16.58
N GLY A 112 -2.05 24.10 -17.56
CA GLY A 112 -1.53 24.17 -18.93
C GLY A 112 -2.39 24.98 -19.91
N LYS A 113 -1.87 25.12 -21.13
CA LYS A 113 -2.54 25.77 -22.27
C LYS A 113 -3.30 24.74 -23.10
N VAL A 114 -4.44 25.14 -23.66
CA VAL A 114 -5.27 24.27 -24.50
C VAL A 114 -4.55 23.91 -25.79
N VAL A 115 -4.53 22.61 -26.11
CA VAL A 115 -3.89 22.04 -27.30
C VAL A 115 -4.95 21.55 -28.28
N HIS A 116 -5.93 20.77 -27.79
CA HIS A 116 -7.04 20.29 -28.61
C HIS A 116 -8.38 20.46 -27.91
N ARG A 117 -9.40 20.82 -28.70
CA ARG A 117 -10.81 20.77 -28.33
C ARG A 117 -11.49 19.71 -29.20
N ARG A 118 -12.23 18.79 -28.58
CA ARG A 118 -12.91 17.68 -29.27
C ARG A 118 -14.34 17.52 -28.74
N PRO A 119 -15.29 16.96 -29.52
CA PRO A 119 -16.62 16.64 -29.01
C PRO A 119 -16.55 15.71 -27.80
N TRP A 120 -17.47 15.87 -26.85
CA TRP A 120 -17.58 15.01 -25.66
C TRP A 120 -19.01 14.47 -25.43
N LYS A 121 -20.04 15.05 -26.08
CA LYS A 121 -21.45 14.68 -25.87
C LYS A 121 -21.81 13.24 -26.27
N HIS A 122 -20.91 12.55 -26.97
CA HIS A 122 -21.03 11.13 -27.34
C HIS A 122 -20.48 10.17 -26.27
N ILE A 123 -19.98 10.70 -25.15
CA ILE A 123 -19.48 9.92 -24.02
C ILE A 123 -20.65 9.56 -23.11
N THR A 124 -20.85 8.26 -22.89
CA THR A 124 -21.75 7.73 -21.86
C THR A 124 -20.94 7.07 -20.74
N GLU A 125 -21.56 6.89 -19.58
CA GLU A 125 -20.90 6.29 -18.41
C GLU A 125 -20.50 4.82 -18.69
N GLU A 126 -21.37 4.04 -19.33
CA GLU A 126 -21.13 2.62 -19.65
C GLU A 126 -19.97 2.44 -20.64
N LYS A 127 -19.88 3.33 -21.65
CA LYS A 127 -18.77 3.33 -22.60
C LYS A 127 -17.45 3.66 -21.87
N LEU A 128 -17.50 4.58 -20.91
CA LEU A 128 -16.33 4.99 -20.14
C LEU A 128 -15.88 3.89 -19.18
N GLU A 129 -16.80 3.20 -18.49
CA GLU A 129 -16.48 2.02 -17.66
C GLU A 129 -15.84 0.89 -18.47
N SER A 130 -16.39 0.60 -19.66
CA SER A 130 -15.85 -0.40 -20.58
C SER A 130 -14.40 -0.08 -20.98
N ILE A 131 -14.10 1.18 -21.29
CA ILE A 131 -12.74 1.61 -21.65
C ILE A 131 -11.82 1.63 -20.42
N LEU A 132 -12.29 2.09 -19.25
CA LEU A 132 -11.52 2.05 -17.99
C LEU A 132 -11.01 0.65 -17.64
N SER A 133 -11.76 -0.41 -17.99
CA SER A 133 -11.32 -1.79 -17.79
C SER A 133 -10.02 -2.15 -18.53
N GLN A 134 -9.77 -1.53 -19.70
CA GLN A 134 -8.57 -1.76 -20.54
C GLN A 134 -7.31 -1.13 -19.94
N PHE A 135 -7.49 -0.09 -19.11
CA PHE A 135 -6.41 0.59 -18.39
C PHE A 135 -6.09 -0.04 -17.03
N ARG A 136 -6.73 -1.16 -16.65
CA ARG A 136 -6.44 -1.90 -15.42
C ARG A 136 -5.41 -3.02 -15.67
N GLY A 137 -4.63 -3.35 -14.64
CA GLY A 137 -3.52 -4.30 -14.74
C GLY A 137 -2.20 -3.62 -15.08
N ASP A 138 -1.30 -4.35 -15.73
CA ASP A 138 0.00 -3.83 -16.18
C ASP A 138 -0.14 -3.18 -17.56
N ILE A 139 0.25 -1.91 -17.64
CA ILE A 139 0.17 -1.06 -18.84
C ILE A 139 1.54 -0.44 -19.15
N MET A 140 1.73 -0.03 -20.40
CA MET A 140 2.84 0.82 -20.79
C MET A 140 2.37 2.27 -20.83
N GLN A 141 3.11 3.17 -20.17
CA GLN A 141 2.77 4.58 -20.08
C GLN A 141 3.95 5.46 -20.48
N THR A 142 3.69 6.45 -21.33
CA THR A 142 4.65 7.52 -21.66
C THR A 142 4.54 8.66 -20.64
N PRO A 143 5.62 8.96 -19.88
CA PRO A 143 5.66 10.11 -18.98
C PRO A 143 5.36 11.45 -19.69
N PRO A 144 4.67 12.40 -19.05
CA PRO A 144 4.45 13.72 -19.61
C PRO A 144 5.77 14.53 -19.62
N ILE A 145 5.89 15.47 -20.56
CA ILE A 145 7.06 16.34 -20.68
C ILE A 145 7.24 17.19 -19.40
N TYR A 146 6.14 17.64 -18.80
CA TYR A 146 6.13 18.33 -17.50
C TYR A 146 6.28 17.35 -16.32
N SER A 147 7.42 16.66 -16.25
CA SER A 147 7.75 15.72 -15.18
C SER A 147 9.18 15.90 -14.64
N ALA A 148 9.39 15.44 -13.40
CA ALA A 148 10.70 15.45 -12.73
C ALA A 148 11.66 14.33 -13.20
N LEU A 149 11.27 13.56 -14.23
CA LEU A 149 12.14 12.54 -14.83
C LEU A 149 13.35 13.22 -15.48
N LYS A 150 14.54 12.61 -15.39
CA LYS A 150 15.77 13.18 -15.93
C LYS A 150 16.16 12.58 -17.28
N MET A 151 16.52 13.44 -18.22
CA MET A 151 17.16 13.10 -19.49
C MET A 151 18.51 13.83 -19.55
N GLN A 152 19.59 13.09 -19.80
CA GLN A 152 20.98 13.62 -19.75
C GLN A 152 21.30 14.43 -18.47
N GLY A 153 20.75 14.01 -17.32
CA GLY A 153 20.96 14.63 -15.99
C GLY A 153 20.01 15.78 -15.64
N LYS A 154 19.33 16.37 -16.62
CA LYS A 154 18.39 17.51 -16.47
C LYS A 154 16.91 17.02 -16.45
N PRO A 155 16.03 17.56 -15.59
CA PRO A 155 14.60 17.21 -15.57
C PRO A 155 13.83 17.61 -16.84
N LEU A 156 12.85 16.80 -17.27
CA LEU A 156 12.05 17.05 -18.48
C LEU A 156 11.26 18.37 -18.42
N TYR A 157 10.70 18.74 -17.26
CA TYR A 157 9.99 20.02 -17.12
C TYR A 157 10.85 21.26 -17.40
N GLU A 158 12.19 21.15 -17.30
CA GLU A 158 13.11 22.26 -17.60
C GLU A 158 13.35 22.42 -19.11
N TYR A 159 13.27 21.32 -19.88
CA TYR A 159 13.30 21.40 -21.34
C TYR A 159 12.00 22.03 -21.88
N ALA A 160 10.85 21.63 -21.34
CA ALA A 160 9.55 22.21 -21.70
C ALA A 160 9.51 23.73 -21.48
N ARG A 161 9.92 24.19 -20.29
CA ARG A 161 9.95 25.63 -19.94
C ARG A 161 10.96 26.44 -20.74
N GLU A 162 12.02 25.81 -21.25
CA GLU A 162 13.01 26.46 -22.13
C GLU A 162 12.65 26.41 -23.62
N GLY A 163 11.53 25.75 -23.98
CA GLY A 163 11.12 25.57 -25.38
C GLY A 163 12.11 24.77 -26.24
N LYS A 164 12.97 23.95 -25.60
CA LYS A 164 14.04 23.22 -26.32
C LYS A 164 13.56 21.84 -26.76
N PRO A 165 13.91 21.40 -27.98
CA PRO A 165 13.63 20.03 -28.40
C PRO A 165 14.32 19.02 -27.47
N LEU A 166 13.63 17.92 -27.19
CA LEU A 166 14.16 16.88 -26.30
C LEU A 166 15.36 16.18 -26.96
N PRO A 167 16.45 15.90 -26.22
CA PRO A 167 17.63 15.20 -26.76
C PRO A 167 17.36 13.76 -27.26
N ALA A 168 16.24 13.16 -26.86
CA ALA A 168 15.75 11.86 -27.30
C ALA A 168 14.25 11.74 -27.02
N GLU A 169 13.59 10.77 -27.63
CA GLU A 169 12.18 10.45 -27.37
C GLU A 169 11.94 9.98 -25.92
N ILE A 170 10.76 10.30 -25.39
CA ILE A 170 10.35 9.84 -24.06
C ILE A 170 9.90 8.38 -24.18
N LYS A 171 10.75 7.45 -23.74
CA LYS A 171 10.42 6.02 -23.71
C LYS A 171 9.27 5.72 -22.73
N ALA A 172 8.30 4.95 -23.21
CA ALA A 172 7.24 4.35 -22.39
C ALA A 172 7.82 3.47 -21.27
N ARG A 173 7.08 3.34 -20.17
CA ARG A 173 7.49 2.65 -18.94
C ARG A 173 6.36 1.77 -18.41
N PRO A 174 6.67 0.63 -17.79
CA PRO A 174 5.65 -0.18 -17.13
C PRO A 174 5.05 0.59 -15.95
N ALA A 175 3.73 0.52 -15.84
CA ALA A 175 2.94 1.01 -14.72
C ALA A 175 1.82 0.01 -14.44
N THR A 176 1.49 -0.21 -13.18
CA THR A 176 0.36 -1.06 -12.77
C THR A 176 -0.77 -0.19 -12.24
N VAL A 177 -2.00 -0.45 -12.70
CA VAL A 177 -3.23 0.20 -12.24
C VAL A 177 -4.16 -0.89 -11.70
N SER A 178 -4.13 -1.11 -10.38
CA SER A 178 -4.90 -2.21 -9.78
C SER A 178 -6.37 -1.87 -9.54
N ARG A 179 -6.72 -0.58 -9.53
CA ARG A 179 -8.09 -0.07 -9.40
C ARG A 179 -8.22 1.21 -10.21
N PHE A 180 -9.31 1.34 -10.96
CA PHE A 180 -9.61 2.51 -11.81
C PHE A 180 -11.12 2.56 -12.05
N GLU A 181 -11.84 3.40 -11.31
CA GLU A 181 -13.29 3.34 -11.14
C GLU A 181 -13.91 4.74 -11.22
N ILE A 182 -15.05 4.87 -11.89
CA ILE A 182 -15.86 6.09 -11.85
C ILE A 182 -16.50 6.18 -10.46
N THR A 183 -16.44 7.36 -9.84
CA THR A 183 -17.18 7.63 -8.59
C THR A 183 -18.26 8.70 -8.76
N LYS A 184 -18.20 9.47 -9.85
CA LYS A 184 -19.25 10.41 -10.25
C LYS A 184 -19.09 10.78 -11.72
N PHE A 185 -20.17 10.69 -12.49
CA PHE A 185 -20.27 11.18 -13.87
C PHE A 185 -21.25 12.36 -13.90
N THR A 186 -20.85 13.55 -14.37
CA THR A 186 -21.75 14.71 -14.36
C THR A 186 -21.39 15.81 -15.36
N THR A 187 -22.41 16.44 -15.96
CA THR A 187 -22.30 17.66 -16.75
C THR A 187 -22.65 18.92 -15.94
N ASN A 188 -23.12 18.79 -14.70
CA ASN A 188 -23.46 19.91 -13.83
C ASN A 188 -22.30 20.15 -12.84
N HIS A 189 -21.41 21.08 -13.17
CA HIS A 189 -20.22 21.35 -12.38
C HIS A 189 -19.66 22.77 -12.54
N GLU A 190 -18.76 23.17 -11.63
CA GLU A 190 -18.17 24.52 -11.63
C GLU A 190 -16.78 24.62 -12.29
N TRP A 191 -16.11 23.48 -12.52
CA TRP A 191 -14.79 23.45 -13.15
C TRP A 191 -14.82 24.03 -14.58
N LYS A 192 -13.75 24.74 -14.96
CA LYS A 192 -13.65 25.41 -16.26
C LYS A 192 -12.39 24.94 -16.99
N ASN A 193 -12.50 24.87 -18.32
CA ASN A 193 -11.33 24.69 -19.19
C ASN A 193 -10.39 25.90 -19.09
N PRO A 194 -9.06 25.74 -19.31
CA PRO A 194 -8.14 26.86 -19.38
C PRO A 194 -8.50 27.86 -20.50
N SER A 195 -8.15 29.12 -20.29
CA SER A 195 -8.45 30.24 -21.19
C SER A 195 -7.34 30.55 -22.20
N GLU A 196 -6.11 30.07 -21.96
CA GLU A 196 -4.99 30.26 -22.89
C GLU A 196 -4.90 29.08 -23.86
N GLU A 197 -4.89 29.37 -25.17
CA GLU A 197 -4.57 28.41 -26.22
C GLU A 197 -3.03 28.30 -26.39
N ALA A 198 -2.54 27.13 -26.76
CA ALA A 198 -1.12 26.87 -27.00
C ALA A 198 -0.65 27.50 -28.34
N SER A 199 0.66 27.70 -28.48
CA SER A 199 1.22 28.17 -29.77
C SER A 199 1.11 27.07 -30.83
N THR A 200 1.05 27.47 -32.11
CA THR A 200 0.93 26.55 -33.25
C THR A 200 2.04 25.49 -33.26
N GLU A 201 3.26 25.85 -32.84
CA GLU A 201 4.39 24.91 -32.71
C GLU A 201 4.13 23.83 -31.65
N ILE A 202 3.56 24.20 -30.50
CA ILE A 202 3.20 23.26 -29.44
C ILE A 202 2.07 22.33 -29.92
N VAL A 203 1.05 22.87 -30.59
CA VAL A 203 -0.06 22.09 -31.16
C VAL A 203 0.46 21.08 -32.19
N LEU A 204 1.25 21.51 -33.17
CA LEU A 204 1.86 20.62 -34.17
C LEU A 204 2.77 19.55 -33.54
N SER A 205 3.50 19.90 -32.48
CA SER A 205 4.33 18.92 -31.75
C SER A 205 3.50 17.87 -31.02
N ALA A 206 2.34 18.24 -30.47
CA ALA A 206 1.41 17.33 -29.82
C ALA A 206 0.71 16.41 -30.83
N GLU A 207 0.29 16.94 -31.98
CA GLU A 207 -0.31 16.16 -33.08
C GLU A 207 0.66 15.11 -33.62
N ALA A 208 1.94 15.47 -33.83
CA ALA A 208 2.98 14.53 -34.22
C ALA A 208 3.19 13.43 -33.15
N LEU A 209 3.16 13.79 -31.87
CA LEU A 209 3.25 12.84 -30.74
C LEU A 209 2.02 11.92 -30.62
N GLU A 210 0.82 12.38 -30.97
CA GLU A 210 -0.37 11.52 -31.06
C GLU A 210 -0.29 10.56 -32.25
N GLN A 211 0.16 11.02 -33.43
CA GLN A 211 0.26 10.20 -34.64
C GLN A 211 1.36 9.12 -34.57
N LEU A 212 2.43 9.37 -33.82
CA LEU A 212 3.54 8.41 -33.64
C LEU A 212 3.28 7.33 -32.58
N ARG A 213 2.21 7.44 -31.78
CA ARG A 213 1.84 6.41 -30.79
C ARG A 213 1.22 5.19 -31.49
N PRO A 214 1.78 3.98 -31.35
CA PRO A 214 1.15 2.78 -31.89
C PRO A 214 -0.20 2.53 -31.21
N ALA A 215 -1.23 2.21 -32.01
CA ALA A 215 -2.58 1.88 -31.52
C ALA A 215 -2.63 0.64 -30.59
N SER A 216 -1.51 -0.05 -30.38
CA SER A 216 -1.34 -1.22 -29.52
C SER A 216 -0.79 -0.92 -28.11
N GLU A 217 -0.25 0.27 -27.83
CA GLU A 217 0.46 0.51 -26.54
C GLU A 217 -0.46 0.70 -25.32
N ALA A 218 -1.77 0.84 -25.54
CA ALA A 218 -2.79 0.94 -24.48
C ALA A 218 -3.59 -0.36 -24.25
N ARG A 219 -3.17 -1.50 -24.81
CA ARG A 219 -3.80 -2.82 -24.54
C ARG A 219 -2.95 -3.64 -23.57
N PRO A 220 -3.56 -4.30 -22.56
CA PRO A 220 -2.82 -5.25 -21.72
C PRO A 220 -2.35 -6.44 -22.55
N THR A 221 -1.18 -6.99 -22.20
CA THR A 221 -0.59 -8.14 -22.89
C THR A 221 -1.37 -9.42 -22.60
N GLY A 222 -2.26 -9.81 -23.51
CA GLY A 222 -2.89 -11.13 -23.55
C GLY A 222 -4.43 -11.12 -23.45
N ALA A 223 -5.10 -10.94 -24.59
CA ALA A 223 -6.49 -11.33 -24.79
C ALA A 223 -6.73 -11.58 -26.29
N GLU A 224 -6.98 -12.83 -26.67
CA GLU A 224 -7.35 -13.19 -28.05
C GLU A 224 -8.86 -13.34 -28.21
N GLY A 225 -9.39 -12.74 -29.29
CA GLY A 225 -10.67 -13.09 -29.91
C GLY A 225 -11.86 -12.13 -29.65
N PRO A 226 -12.92 -12.18 -30.49
CA PRO A 226 -13.02 -12.87 -31.78
C PRO A 226 -12.91 -11.90 -32.98
N SER A 227 -12.49 -12.41 -34.14
CA SER A 227 -12.54 -11.68 -35.41
C SER A 227 -13.97 -11.63 -35.94
N LEU A 228 -14.48 -10.44 -36.26
CA LEU A 228 -15.68 -10.28 -37.10
C LEU A 228 -15.25 -10.19 -38.56
N THR A 229 -15.58 -11.24 -39.32
CA THR A 229 -15.37 -11.30 -40.76
C THR A 229 -16.42 -10.47 -41.50
N ALA A 230 -15.98 -9.48 -42.27
CA ALA A 230 -16.73 -8.91 -43.38
C ALA A 230 -15.77 -8.83 -44.58
N GLY A 231 -16.11 -9.52 -45.66
CA GLY A 231 -15.21 -9.74 -46.79
C GLY A 231 -15.16 -8.57 -47.78
N ALA A 232 -14.05 -8.50 -48.53
CA ALA A 232 -13.96 -7.84 -49.83
C ALA A 232 -12.94 -8.62 -50.68
N ASP A 233 -13.19 -8.69 -51.99
CA ASP A 233 -12.60 -9.68 -52.88
C ASP A 233 -11.12 -9.49 -53.26
N LEU A 234 -10.56 -10.64 -53.60
CA LEU A 234 -9.34 -10.91 -54.37
C LEU A 234 -8.96 -9.86 -55.42
N ALA A 235 -7.74 -9.29 -55.30
CA ALA A 235 -6.87 -9.01 -56.45
C ALA A 235 -5.39 -8.87 -56.03
N GLN A 236 -4.55 -9.81 -56.48
CA GLN A 236 -3.08 -9.76 -56.51
C GLN A 236 -2.62 -10.53 -57.77
N PRO A 237 -1.36 -10.41 -58.24
CA PRO A 237 -0.37 -9.34 -58.01
C PRO A 237 0.27 -8.82 -59.32
N GLY A 238 1.04 -7.73 -59.23
CA GLY A 238 1.99 -7.29 -60.26
C GLY A 238 3.39 -7.15 -59.66
N VAL A 239 4.26 -8.14 -59.91
CA VAL A 239 5.67 -8.13 -59.46
C VAL A 239 6.57 -7.68 -60.63
N LEU A 240 7.59 -6.86 -60.33
CA LEU A 240 8.94 -6.75 -60.92
C LEU A 240 9.52 -5.40 -60.42
N LYS A 241 10.37 -5.36 -59.39
CA LYS A 241 11.82 -5.69 -59.34
C LYS A 241 12.74 -4.56 -59.81
N ASP A 242 13.63 -4.20 -58.87
CA ASP A 242 15.07 -3.90 -59.02
C ASP A 242 15.50 -2.88 -60.09
N ASP A 243 15.97 -1.70 -59.65
CA ASP A 243 17.39 -1.34 -59.83
C ASP A 243 17.81 -0.07 -59.04
N ILE A 244 19.03 -0.10 -58.49
CA ILE A 244 19.72 1.01 -57.80
C ILE A 244 20.97 1.35 -58.62
N PRO A 245 21.22 2.62 -58.98
CA PRO A 245 22.44 3.25 -58.44
C PRO A 245 22.35 4.77 -58.17
N SER A 246 22.68 5.18 -56.95
CA SER A 246 23.41 6.43 -56.71
C SER A 246 24.86 6.25 -57.23
N PRO A 247 25.64 7.30 -57.61
CA PRO A 247 26.09 8.30 -56.62
C PRO A 247 26.61 9.68 -57.16
N LYS A 248 27.16 10.48 -56.22
CA LYS A 248 28.25 11.50 -56.36
C LYS A 248 27.95 12.97 -56.76
N ASN A 249 28.04 13.82 -55.72
CA ASN A 249 29.05 14.89 -55.53
C ASN A 249 28.96 16.32 -56.15
N ASN A 250 29.38 17.26 -55.28
CA ASN A 250 30.02 18.58 -55.50
C ASN A 250 29.19 19.86 -55.72
N GLU A 251 29.02 20.60 -54.61
CA GLU A 251 29.56 21.95 -54.30
C GLU A 251 29.54 23.13 -55.29
N ASN A 252 29.28 24.32 -54.71
CA ASN A 252 29.46 25.72 -55.19
C ASN A 252 28.45 26.22 -56.25
N ASP A 253 27.87 27.43 -56.18
CA ASP A 253 28.52 28.76 -56.01
C ASP A 253 27.53 29.86 -55.49
N VAL A 254 27.95 31.14 -55.50
CA VAL A 254 27.42 32.29 -54.75
C VAL A 254 26.64 33.33 -55.60
N GLY A 255 25.64 34.00 -54.99
CA GLY A 255 25.07 35.30 -55.43
C GLY A 255 23.91 35.23 -56.44
N GLN A 256 23.13 36.29 -56.71
CA GLN A 256 22.87 37.56 -56.00
C GLN A 256 21.59 38.20 -56.61
N ASP A 257 20.98 39.15 -55.90
CA ASP A 257 20.16 40.27 -56.42
C ASP A 257 18.68 40.11 -56.92
N SER A 258 17.78 40.73 -56.12
CA SER A 258 16.91 41.88 -56.51
C SER A 258 15.52 41.75 -57.20
N ILE A 259 14.53 42.35 -56.52
CA ILE A 259 13.46 43.27 -57.03
C ILE A 259 12.05 42.72 -57.46
N GLU A 260 11.04 43.19 -56.71
CA GLU A 260 9.56 43.20 -56.88
C GLU A 260 9.11 44.30 -57.92
N PRO A 261 7.82 44.72 -58.14
CA PRO A 261 6.46 44.26 -57.76
C PRO A 261 5.52 44.25 -59.04
N PRO A 262 4.19 44.62 -59.10
CA PRO A 262 3.17 44.93 -58.08
C PRO A 262 1.68 44.49 -58.33
N ALA A 263 0.82 44.75 -57.32
CA ALA A 263 -0.48 45.48 -57.39
C ALA A 263 -1.87 44.77 -57.21
N LYS A 264 -2.51 45.16 -56.08
CA LYS A 264 -3.91 45.67 -55.91
C LYS A 264 -5.17 44.78 -56.13
N ARG A 265 -5.99 44.64 -55.06
CA ARG A 265 -7.27 45.38 -54.89
C ARG A 265 -7.88 45.29 -53.47
N GLN A 266 -8.91 46.11 -53.19
CA GLN A 266 -9.38 46.49 -51.85
C GLN A 266 -10.80 45.99 -51.48
N ARG A 267 -10.96 45.58 -50.21
CA ARG A 267 -11.91 46.07 -49.17
C ARG A 267 -13.34 46.55 -49.56
N ARG A 268 -14.36 45.97 -48.90
CA ARG A 268 -15.64 46.62 -48.52
C ARG A 268 -16.11 46.09 -47.15
N GLU A 269 -16.87 46.90 -46.40
CA GLU A 269 -17.29 46.66 -45.01
C GLU A 269 -18.82 46.70 -44.83
N SER A 270 -19.28 46.19 -43.67
CA SER A 270 -20.43 46.67 -42.85
C SER A 270 -21.85 46.11 -43.15
N PRO A 271 -22.82 46.13 -42.19
CA PRO A 271 -22.78 46.61 -40.78
C PRO A 271 -23.37 45.64 -39.70
N VAL A 272 -23.44 46.15 -38.46
CA VAL A 272 -23.95 45.58 -37.19
C VAL A 272 -25.49 45.66 -37.04
N SER A 273 -26.10 44.82 -36.19
CA SER A 273 -27.41 45.10 -35.56
C SER A 273 -27.49 44.69 -34.08
N THR A 274 -28.12 45.54 -33.27
CA THR A 274 -28.24 45.49 -31.79
C THR A 274 -29.65 45.97 -31.41
N VAL A 275 -30.29 45.66 -30.26
CA VAL A 275 -29.90 45.11 -28.94
C VAL A 275 -31.10 44.31 -28.41
N GLN A 276 -30.93 43.32 -27.49
CA GLN A 276 -31.74 43.27 -26.24
C GLN A 276 -31.28 42.20 -25.22
N THR A 277 -31.23 42.61 -23.96
CA THR A 277 -31.02 41.77 -22.78
C THR A 277 -32.38 41.37 -22.18
N HIS A 278 -32.60 40.08 -21.96
CA HIS A 278 -33.57 39.59 -20.97
C HIS A 278 -32.84 38.71 -19.96
N THR A 279 -32.98 39.08 -18.69
CA THR A 279 -32.52 38.30 -17.54
C THR A 279 -33.62 37.31 -17.15
N GLU A 280 -33.35 36.01 -17.30
CA GLU A 280 -34.06 34.96 -16.58
C GLU A 280 -33.04 34.02 -15.96
N ASP A 281 -33.17 33.75 -14.66
CA ASP A 281 -32.29 32.83 -13.94
C ASP A 281 -32.48 31.40 -14.46
N THR A 282 -31.42 30.76 -14.92
CA THR A 282 -31.38 29.30 -15.07
C THR A 282 -29.95 28.78 -14.92
N GLN A 283 -29.83 27.57 -14.40
CA GLN A 283 -28.58 27.00 -13.90
C GLN A 283 -27.48 26.93 -14.97
N ALA A 284 -26.24 27.19 -14.57
CA ALA A 284 -25.07 27.15 -15.45
C ALA A 284 -24.80 25.72 -15.96
N ASP A 285 -25.25 25.43 -17.19
CA ASP A 285 -24.83 24.26 -17.95
C ASP A 285 -23.36 24.42 -18.33
N SER A 286 -22.46 23.82 -17.53
CA SER A 286 -21.05 23.75 -17.88
C SER A 286 -20.89 22.89 -19.12
N GLY A 287 -20.48 23.51 -20.23
CA GLY A 287 -20.34 22.88 -21.55
C GLY A 287 -19.23 21.82 -21.69
N SER A 288 -18.97 21.04 -20.65
CA SER A 288 -18.02 19.94 -20.54
C SER A 288 -18.58 18.82 -19.66
N LEU A 289 -18.01 17.63 -19.79
CA LEU A 289 -18.30 16.49 -18.89
C LEU A 289 -17.20 16.38 -17.84
N ALA A 290 -17.57 16.40 -16.56
CA ALA A 290 -16.69 16.09 -15.45
C ALA A 290 -16.89 14.64 -14.99
N VAL A 291 -15.77 13.92 -14.84
CA VAL A 291 -15.75 12.56 -14.32
C VAL A 291 -14.80 12.50 -13.14
N HIS A 292 -15.31 12.09 -11.98
CA HIS A 292 -14.51 11.77 -10.81
C HIS A 292 -14.07 10.31 -10.92
N ILE A 293 -12.78 10.06 -10.75
CA ILE A 293 -12.17 8.75 -10.92
C ILE A 293 -11.32 8.42 -9.69
N SER A 294 -11.60 7.29 -9.06
CA SER A 294 -10.81 6.75 -7.95
C SER A 294 -9.88 5.66 -8.48
N MET A 295 -8.62 5.68 -8.06
CA MET A 295 -7.61 4.77 -8.60
C MET A 295 -6.54 4.37 -7.59
N THR A 296 -6.00 3.16 -7.78
CA THR A 296 -4.83 2.64 -7.06
C THR A 296 -3.78 2.26 -8.09
N VAL A 297 -2.61 2.89 -7.98
CA VAL A 297 -1.53 2.79 -8.98
C VAL A 297 -0.19 2.44 -8.35
N SER A 298 0.70 1.84 -9.13
CA SER A 298 2.11 1.66 -8.78
C SER A 298 2.86 2.99 -8.62
N SER A 299 4.07 2.94 -8.07
CA SER A 299 4.97 4.09 -8.14
C SER A 299 5.48 4.32 -9.57
N GLY A 300 5.63 5.59 -9.96
CA GLY A 300 6.03 5.98 -11.31
C GLY A 300 4.88 6.26 -12.26
N THR A 301 3.65 5.89 -11.92
CA THR A 301 2.44 6.16 -12.72
C THR A 301 2.07 7.64 -12.67
N TYR A 302 1.86 8.24 -13.84
CA TYR A 302 1.41 9.61 -14.04
C TYR A 302 -0.11 9.63 -14.26
N VAL A 303 -0.86 10.10 -13.26
CA VAL A 303 -2.33 10.23 -13.34
C VAL A 303 -2.76 11.18 -14.46
N ARG A 304 -1.96 12.22 -14.73
CA ARG A 304 -2.16 13.15 -15.83
C ARG A 304 -2.13 12.47 -17.21
N SER A 305 -1.14 11.60 -17.46
CA SER A 305 -1.11 10.78 -18.68
C SER A 305 -2.29 9.81 -18.74
N LEU A 306 -2.66 9.14 -17.63
CA LEU A 306 -3.85 8.26 -17.61
C LEU A 306 -5.13 8.99 -18.06
N ILE A 307 -5.36 10.21 -17.57
CA ILE A 307 -6.55 11.00 -17.92
C ILE A 307 -6.51 11.46 -19.39
N HIS A 308 -5.35 11.91 -19.86
CA HIS A 308 -5.16 12.26 -21.27
C HIS A 308 -5.44 11.08 -22.21
N ASP A 309 -4.83 9.93 -21.91
CA ASP A 309 -4.91 8.72 -22.73
C ASP A 309 -6.32 8.10 -22.69
N LEU A 310 -7.03 8.23 -21.56
CA LEU A 310 -8.46 7.94 -21.45
C LEU A 310 -9.31 8.87 -22.35
N GLY A 311 -8.98 10.15 -22.41
CA GLY A 311 -9.58 11.12 -23.35
C GLY A 311 -9.46 10.67 -24.81
N LEU A 312 -8.26 10.25 -25.20
CA LEU A 312 -7.99 9.70 -26.55
C LEU A 312 -8.78 8.42 -26.82
N ALA A 313 -8.77 7.46 -25.89
CA ALA A 313 -9.48 6.19 -26.03
C ALA A 313 -11.02 6.37 -26.18
N MET A 314 -11.58 7.41 -25.57
CA MET A 314 -12.99 7.79 -25.73
C MET A 314 -13.34 8.45 -27.07
N GLY A 315 -12.35 8.72 -27.93
CA GLY A 315 -12.52 9.50 -29.16
C GLY A 315 -12.76 10.99 -28.88
N SER A 316 -12.14 11.51 -27.83
CA SER A 316 -12.27 12.89 -27.37
C SER A 316 -10.90 13.43 -26.95
N ALA A 317 -10.89 14.44 -26.07
CA ALA A 317 -9.73 14.99 -25.40
C ALA A 317 -10.09 15.17 -23.92
N ALA A 318 -9.13 14.98 -23.01
CA ALA A 318 -9.35 15.20 -21.58
C ALA A 318 -8.10 15.76 -20.88
N HIS A 319 -8.32 16.47 -19.78
CA HIS A 319 -7.26 16.95 -18.87
C HIS A 319 -7.75 16.89 -17.42
N MET A 320 -6.81 16.91 -16.48
CA MET A 320 -7.08 16.81 -15.05
C MET A 320 -7.30 18.20 -14.41
N VAL A 321 -8.42 18.41 -13.73
CA VAL A 321 -8.70 19.67 -13.02
C VAL A 321 -8.49 19.62 -11.51
N ALA A 322 -8.50 18.42 -10.92
CA ALA A 322 -8.19 18.21 -9.52
C ALA A 322 -7.55 16.84 -9.30
N LEU A 323 -6.67 16.74 -8.32
CA LEU A 323 -6.04 15.50 -7.88
C LEU A 323 -5.84 15.51 -6.37
N VAL A 324 -6.30 14.47 -5.69
CA VAL A 324 -6.11 14.26 -4.25
C VAL A 324 -5.41 12.91 -4.05
N ARG A 325 -4.19 12.90 -3.53
CA ARG A 325 -3.50 11.66 -3.15
C ARG A 325 -3.98 11.21 -1.78
N LYS A 326 -4.86 10.22 -1.75
CA LYS A 326 -5.49 9.66 -0.54
C LYS A 326 -4.53 8.80 0.27
N ARG A 327 -3.61 8.07 -0.37
CA ARG A 327 -2.65 7.19 0.31
C ARG A 327 -1.29 7.11 -0.40
N VAL A 328 -0.22 6.98 0.37
CA VAL A 328 1.13 6.62 -0.10
C VAL A 328 1.67 5.49 0.76
N GLY A 329 1.61 4.24 0.26
CA GLY A 329 2.05 3.07 1.02
C GLY A 329 1.25 2.92 2.31
N GLU A 330 1.89 3.19 3.44
CA GLU A 330 1.30 3.10 4.79
C GLU A 330 0.63 4.40 5.29
N PHE A 331 0.84 5.54 4.62
CA PHE A 331 0.29 6.83 5.06
C PHE A 331 -1.01 7.18 4.34
N ASN A 332 -2.11 7.33 5.08
CA ASN A 332 -3.39 7.81 4.56
C ASN A 332 -3.54 9.34 4.73
N LEU A 333 -4.58 9.91 4.12
CA LEU A 333 -4.88 11.35 4.19
C LEU A 333 -5.39 11.78 5.57
N GLU A 334 -6.18 10.94 6.22
CA GLU A 334 -6.61 11.08 7.62
C GLU A 334 -5.42 11.01 8.60
N ASP A 335 -4.40 10.21 8.28
CA ASP A 335 -3.14 10.11 9.01
C ASP A 335 -2.17 11.27 8.72
N ALA A 336 -2.50 12.19 7.81
CA ALA A 336 -1.61 13.28 7.41
C ALA A 336 -1.87 14.54 8.24
N ILE A 337 -0.81 15.20 8.71
CA ILE A 337 -0.94 16.47 9.45
C ILE A 337 -1.51 17.52 8.48
N PRO A 338 -2.68 18.14 8.78
CA PRO A 338 -3.25 19.18 7.93
C PRO A 338 -2.32 20.39 7.89
N TRP A 339 -2.18 21.04 6.72
CA TRP A 339 -1.29 22.18 6.58
C TRP A 339 -1.62 23.33 7.55
N SER A 340 -2.91 23.55 7.80
CA SER A 340 -3.41 24.53 8.78
C SER A 340 -2.87 24.31 10.20
N ALA A 341 -2.50 23.09 10.60
CA ALA A 341 -1.88 22.86 11.92
C ALA A 341 -0.46 23.46 12.01
N PHE A 342 0.25 23.61 10.89
CA PHE A 342 1.54 24.31 10.84
C PHE A 342 1.37 25.84 10.84
N GLU A 343 0.27 26.34 10.28
CA GLU A 343 -0.09 27.77 10.29
C GLU A 343 -0.59 28.23 11.67
N GLN A 344 -1.28 27.34 12.40
CA GLN A 344 -1.84 27.59 13.73
C GLN A 344 -0.91 27.19 14.89
N ASP A 345 0.27 26.64 14.58
CA ASP A 345 1.26 26.12 15.55
C ASP A 345 0.72 25.05 16.53
N THR A 346 -0.14 24.16 16.02
CA THR A 346 -0.76 23.03 16.76
C THR A 346 -0.22 21.66 16.33
N TRP A 347 0.77 21.64 15.44
CA TRP A 347 1.38 20.44 14.86
C TRP A 347 2.29 19.67 15.83
N GLN A 348 2.79 20.31 16.89
CA GLN A 348 3.86 19.83 17.77
C GLN A 348 3.54 18.52 18.47
N GLU A 349 2.36 18.41 19.09
CA GLU A 349 1.94 17.18 19.79
C GLU A 349 1.67 16.06 18.78
N THR A 350 0.92 16.34 17.72
CA THR A 350 0.67 15.39 16.62
C THR A 350 1.96 14.86 16.01
N LEU A 351 2.99 15.70 15.86
CA LEU A 351 4.29 15.28 15.34
C LEU A 351 5.09 14.50 16.40
N LYS A 352 5.04 14.86 17.68
CA LYS A 352 5.67 14.08 18.77
C LYS A 352 5.11 12.66 18.82
N THR A 353 3.79 12.51 18.92
CA THR A 353 3.10 11.20 18.93
C THR A 353 3.44 10.34 17.71
N ARG A 354 3.76 10.97 16.56
CA ARG A 354 4.11 10.28 15.30
C ARG A 354 5.62 10.09 15.08
N LEU A 355 6.50 10.75 15.82
CA LEU A 355 7.97 10.65 15.68
C LEU A 355 8.70 10.04 16.89
N ASP A 356 8.10 10.04 18.09
CA ASP A 356 8.69 9.41 19.29
C ASP A 356 8.41 7.91 19.35
N PHE A 357 9.15 7.15 18.53
CA PHE A 357 9.38 5.73 18.80
C PHE A 357 10.43 5.53 19.91
N SER A 358 10.12 6.02 21.12
CA SER A 358 10.82 5.64 22.36
C SER A 358 10.02 5.93 23.63
N ASN A 359 9.54 4.84 24.26
CA ASN A 359 9.09 4.66 25.65
C ASN A 359 7.65 5.09 26.06
N GLU A 360 6.91 4.07 26.55
CA GLU A 360 5.70 4.14 27.41
C GLU A 360 4.39 4.69 26.78
N PRO A 361 3.20 4.42 27.38
CA PRO A 361 2.45 3.20 27.11
C PRO A 361 1.09 3.45 26.44
N ILE A 362 0.47 2.41 25.90
CA ILE A 362 -0.87 2.49 25.29
C ILE A 362 -1.91 2.70 26.40
N HIS A 363 -2.55 3.86 26.43
CA HIS A 363 -3.66 4.10 27.35
C HIS A 363 -4.90 3.30 26.95
N GLU A 364 -5.48 2.64 27.94
CA GLU A 364 -6.68 1.81 27.86
C GLU A 364 -7.90 2.68 27.46
N GLN A 365 -8.36 2.57 26.21
CA GLN A 365 -9.71 3.00 25.85
C GLN A 365 -10.70 1.92 26.28
N VAL A 366 -11.51 2.24 27.28
CA VAL A 366 -12.65 1.44 27.70
C VAL A 366 -13.67 1.46 26.58
N TYR A 367 -13.83 0.33 25.88
CA TYR A 367 -14.86 0.14 24.86
C TYR A 367 -16.19 -0.10 25.57
N ASP A 368 -17.13 0.86 25.50
CA ASP A 368 -18.49 0.61 25.94
C ASP A 368 -19.23 -0.23 24.87
N GLY A 369 -19.96 -1.24 25.31
CA GLY A 369 -20.43 -2.33 24.44
C GLY A 369 -21.69 -2.01 23.64
N THR A 370 -21.79 -0.83 23.02
CA THR A 370 -23.01 -0.37 22.32
C THR A 370 -23.01 -0.56 20.80
N GLU A 371 -21.89 -0.91 20.14
CA GLU A 371 -21.86 -1.18 18.68
C GLU A 371 -22.12 -2.66 18.30
N ALA A 372 -22.29 -3.56 19.26
CA ALA A 372 -22.38 -5.00 19.03
C ALA A 372 -23.60 -5.48 18.20
N GLU A 373 -24.61 -4.65 17.99
CA GLU A 373 -25.81 -5.00 17.21
C GLU A 373 -25.71 -4.64 15.71
N LEU A 374 -24.71 -3.85 15.28
CA LEU A 374 -24.58 -3.42 13.87
C LEU A 374 -23.70 -4.32 13.01
N GLU A 375 -22.71 -5.03 13.57
CA GLU A 375 -21.86 -5.94 12.78
C GLU A 375 -22.54 -7.28 12.41
N LEU A 376 -23.51 -7.74 13.20
CA LEU A 376 -24.08 -9.10 13.09
C LEU A 376 -24.80 -9.35 11.75
N ASN A 377 -25.28 -8.28 11.09
CA ASN A 377 -25.95 -8.35 9.79
C ASN A 377 -25.00 -8.48 8.58
N SER A 378 -23.68 -8.51 8.80
CA SER A 378 -22.66 -8.63 7.75
C SER A 378 -21.99 -10.01 7.64
N LEU A 379 -22.27 -10.91 8.59
CA LEU A 379 -21.64 -12.22 8.68
C LEU A 379 -22.27 -13.24 7.72
N THR A 380 -21.43 -14.03 7.04
CA THR A 380 -21.92 -15.18 6.27
C THR A 380 -22.50 -16.26 7.19
N PRO A 381 -23.42 -17.13 6.72
CA PRO A 381 -24.00 -18.20 7.56
C PRO A 381 -22.95 -19.09 8.25
N ALA A 382 -21.79 -19.29 7.61
CA ALA A 382 -20.66 -20.02 8.18
C ALA A 382 -19.89 -19.22 9.24
N GLU A 383 -19.77 -17.89 9.14
CA GLU A 383 -19.27 -17.07 10.27
C GLU A 383 -20.25 -17.14 11.46
N VAL A 384 -21.56 -17.07 11.21
CA VAL A 384 -22.59 -17.19 12.26
C VAL A 384 -22.48 -18.56 12.95
N GLN A 385 -22.29 -19.64 12.19
CA GLN A 385 -22.08 -20.99 12.74
C GLN A 385 -20.82 -21.07 13.62
N VAL A 386 -19.67 -20.60 13.12
CA VAL A 386 -18.41 -20.57 13.90
C VAL A 386 -18.56 -19.70 15.16
N ALA A 387 -19.20 -18.53 15.05
CA ALA A 387 -19.44 -17.66 16.18
C ALA A 387 -20.34 -18.33 17.24
N ALA A 388 -21.44 -18.95 16.83
CA ALA A 388 -22.35 -19.68 17.73
C ALA A 388 -21.68 -20.90 18.40
N PHE A 389 -20.82 -21.62 17.67
CA PHE A 389 -20.02 -22.71 18.22
C PHE A 389 -19.09 -22.24 19.34
N LEU A 390 -18.35 -21.14 19.10
CA LEU A 390 -17.36 -20.61 20.02
C LEU A 390 -17.95 -19.80 21.19
N GLN A 391 -19.11 -19.16 21.01
CA GLN A 391 -19.69 -18.23 22.00
C GLN A 391 -19.82 -18.81 23.43
N PRO A 392 -20.28 -20.06 23.64
CA PRO A 392 -20.41 -20.65 24.99
C PRO A 392 -19.07 -20.99 25.66
N CYS A 393 -17.94 -20.72 25.00
CA CYS A 393 -16.60 -20.85 25.57
C CYS A 393 -15.99 -19.50 25.99
N MET A 394 -16.63 -18.37 25.69
CA MET A 394 -16.13 -17.05 26.07
C MET A 394 -16.21 -16.82 27.60
N PRO A 395 -15.33 -15.98 28.19
CA PRO A 395 -14.15 -15.37 27.56
C PRO A 395 -13.01 -16.37 27.37
N PHE A 396 -12.23 -16.20 26.31
CA PHE A 396 -10.97 -16.93 26.15
C PHE A 396 -9.84 -16.24 26.93
N THR A 397 -9.06 -17.02 27.67
CA THR A 397 -7.87 -16.52 28.40
C THR A 397 -6.62 -17.25 27.92
N ARG A 398 -6.56 -18.59 28.06
CA ARG A 398 -5.48 -19.41 27.49
C ARG A 398 -6.08 -20.55 26.68
N THR A 399 -6.00 -20.44 25.36
CA THR A 399 -6.57 -21.42 24.43
C THR A 399 -5.46 -22.16 23.70
N LEU A 400 -5.42 -23.49 23.84
CA LEU A 400 -4.59 -24.36 23.01
C LEU A 400 -5.39 -24.77 21.78
N THR A 401 -4.80 -24.67 20.59
CA THR A 401 -5.41 -25.17 19.35
C THR A 401 -4.41 -25.92 18.49
N TYR A 402 -4.86 -27.02 17.86
CA TYR A 402 -4.08 -27.75 16.87
C TYR A 402 -4.98 -28.61 15.96
N ALA A 403 -4.46 -28.95 14.78
CA ALA A 403 -5.07 -29.91 13.87
C ALA A 403 -4.34 -31.27 13.94
N GLN A 404 -5.08 -32.36 13.76
CA GLN A 404 -4.53 -33.71 13.66
C GLN A 404 -5.29 -34.59 12.65
N SER A 405 -4.62 -35.63 12.18
CA SER A 405 -5.22 -36.72 11.40
C SER A 405 -6.02 -37.69 12.29
N LEU A 406 -6.71 -38.67 11.69
CA LEU A 406 -7.41 -39.75 12.41
C LEU A 406 -6.43 -40.64 13.19
N ASP A 407 -5.21 -40.84 12.68
CA ASP A 407 -4.10 -41.50 13.38
C ASP A 407 -3.28 -40.54 14.28
N ALA A 408 -3.89 -39.43 14.70
CA ALA A 408 -3.37 -38.44 15.66
C ALA A 408 -2.01 -37.82 15.28
N LYS A 409 -1.74 -37.65 13.98
CA LYS A 409 -0.53 -36.99 13.47
C LYS A 409 -0.76 -35.50 13.28
N ILE A 410 0.18 -34.70 13.75
CA ILE A 410 0.16 -33.23 13.71
C ILE A 410 1.17 -32.71 12.67
N SER A 411 2.23 -33.46 12.40
CA SER A 411 3.18 -33.17 11.31
C SER A 411 3.53 -34.43 10.52
N GLY A 412 4.00 -34.24 9.29
CA GLY A 412 4.44 -35.33 8.42
C GLY A 412 5.79 -35.92 8.84
N PRO A 413 6.36 -36.82 8.02
CA PRO A 413 7.67 -37.40 8.25
C PRO A 413 8.75 -36.32 8.41
N ASN A 414 9.73 -36.55 9.29
CA ASN A 414 10.79 -35.59 9.61
C ASN A 414 10.28 -34.20 10.05
N SER A 415 9.09 -34.15 10.69
CA SER A 415 8.42 -32.92 11.14
C SER A 415 8.06 -31.96 10.01
N SER A 416 7.81 -32.46 8.79
CA SER A 416 7.36 -31.62 7.67
C SER A 416 5.98 -30.98 7.95
N PRO A 417 5.70 -29.77 7.43
CA PRO A 417 4.37 -29.17 7.52
C PRO A 417 3.28 -30.09 6.95
N LEU A 418 2.09 -30.05 7.53
CA LEU A 418 0.98 -30.95 7.18
C LEU A 418 -0.33 -30.17 7.02
N THR A 419 -0.75 -29.95 5.77
CA THR A 419 -2.02 -29.27 5.45
C THR A 419 -3.14 -30.28 5.30
N ILE A 420 -3.80 -30.62 6.41
CA ILE A 420 -4.90 -31.60 6.47
C ILE A 420 -6.29 -30.98 6.61
N SER A 421 -6.39 -29.82 7.28
CA SER A 421 -7.66 -29.14 7.54
C SER A 421 -8.34 -28.64 6.26
N CYS A 422 -9.66 -28.78 6.17
CA CYS A 422 -10.46 -28.20 5.09
C CYS A 422 -10.70 -26.68 5.28
N PRO A 423 -11.12 -25.96 4.23
CA PRO A 423 -11.34 -24.51 4.32
C PRO A 423 -12.32 -24.09 5.42
N GLU A 424 -13.35 -24.91 5.68
CA GLU A 424 -14.39 -24.64 6.68
C GLU A 424 -13.84 -24.68 8.11
N SER A 425 -13.04 -25.70 8.45
CA SER A 425 -12.42 -25.80 9.79
C SER A 425 -11.26 -24.81 9.97
N PHE A 426 -10.59 -24.45 8.87
CA PHE A 426 -9.56 -23.40 8.85
C PHE A 426 -10.12 -22.02 9.23
N ARG A 427 -11.39 -21.73 8.93
CA ARG A 427 -12.09 -20.51 9.40
C ARG A 427 -12.21 -20.45 10.91
N VAL A 428 -12.43 -21.58 11.59
CA VAL A 428 -12.47 -21.64 13.07
C VAL A 428 -11.15 -21.15 13.65
N THR A 429 -10.02 -21.57 13.08
CA THR A 429 -8.68 -21.11 13.51
C THR A 429 -8.51 -19.61 13.28
N HIS A 430 -8.97 -19.05 12.16
CA HIS A 430 -8.85 -17.61 11.91
C HIS A 430 -9.79 -16.75 12.77
N GLU A 431 -10.98 -17.23 13.10
CA GLU A 431 -11.89 -16.55 14.04
C GLU A 431 -11.35 -16.63 15.48
N LEU A 432 -10.77 -17.76 15.88
CA LEU A 432 -10.04 -17.86 17.15
C LEU A 432 -8.90 -16.84 17.21
N ARG A 433 -8.14 -16.66 16.13
CA ARG A 433 -7.10 -15.60 16.07
C ARG A 433 -7.67 -14.19 16.28
N ARG A 434 -8.89 -13.89 15.80
CA ARG A 434 -9.54 -12.59 16.09
C ARG A 434 -9.91 -12.40 17.55
N ARG A 435 -10.24 -13.49 18.26
CA ARG A 435 -10.69 -13.48 19.65
C ARG A 435 -9.57 -13.54 20.70
N HIS A 436 -8.31 -13.38 20.30
CA HIS A 436 -7.16 -13.36 21.21
C HIS A 436 -6.24 -12.17 20.93
N ASP A 437 -5.69 -11.58 21.99
CA ASP A 437 -4.72 -10.49 21.90
C ASP A 437 -3.37 -11.00 21.35
N LEU A 438 -3.00 -12.23 21.71
CA LEU A 438 -1.71 -12.86 21.45
C LEU A 438 -1.87 -14.22 20.75
N ILE A 439 -0.98 -14.55 19.81
CA ILE A 439 -0.84 -15.89 19.24
C ILE A 439 0.61 -16.40 19.37
N LEU A 440 0.79 -17.50 20.11
CA LEU A 440 2.10 -18.06 20.44
C LEU A 440 2.43 -19.31 19.64
N VAL A 441 3.61 -19.32 19.03
CA VAL A 441 4.23 -20.48 18.39
C VAL A 441 5.65 -20.74 18.91
N GLY A 442 6.14 -21.95 18.73
CA GLY A 442 7.52 -22.30 19.06
C GLY A 442 8.49 -21.95 17.94
N VAL A 443 9.76 -21.73 18.30
CA VAL A 443 10.85 -21.54 17.32
C VAL A 443 10.95 -22.68 16.30
N GLY A 444 10.60 -23.92 16.66
CA GLY A 444 10.54 -25.04 15.71
C GLY A 444 9.55 -24.79 14.56
N THR A 445 8.31 -24.44 14.90
CA THR A 445 7.24 -24.06 13.95
C THR A 445 7.64 -22.82 13.14
N ALA A 446 8.21 -21.81 13.79
CA ALA A 446 8.61 -20.57 13.13
C ALA A 446 9.71 -20.79 12.06
N VAL A 447 10.69 -21.67 12.36
CA VAL A 447 11.76 -22.05 11.42
C VAL A 447 11.26 -22.97 10.30
N SER A 448 10.37 -23.91 10.60
CA SER A 448 9.84 -24.88 9.62
C SER A 448 8.89 -24.23 8.61
N ASP A 449 7.94 -23.42 9.11
CA ASP A 449 6.73 -23.11 8.34
C ASP A 449 6.69 -21.65 7.86
N ASP A 450 7.55 -20.78 8.41
CA ASP A 450 7.48 -19.31 8.31
C ASP A 450 6.02 -18.81 8.38
N PRO A 451 5.31 -19.02 9.50
CA PRO A 451 3.87 -18.81 9.54
C PRO A 451 3.51 -17.32 9.53
N GLY A 452 2.42 -16.95 8.87
CA GLY A 452 1.96 -15.55 8.85
C GLY A 452 1.30 -15.10 10.16
N LEU A 453 0.69 -16.03 10.90
CA LEU A 453 -0.03 -15.86 12.18
C LEU A 453 -1.15 -14.78 12.22
N ASN A 454 -1.51 -14.21 11.07
CA ASN A 454 -2.64 -13.30 10.96
C ASN A 454 -3.98 -14.02 10.82
N ALA A 455 -5.07 -13.35 11.19
CA ALA A 455 -6.44 -13.73 10.92
C ALA A 455 -6.85 -13.34 9.48
N ARG A 456 -7.58 -14.23 8.80
CA ARG A 456 -8.05 -14.04 7.43
C ARG A 456 -9.48 -14.56 7.27
N ASP A 457 -10.25 -13.93 6.40
CA ASP A 457 -11.61 -14.32 6.07
C ASP A 457 -11.66 -15.55 5.15
N SER A 458 -12.88 -15.96 4.81
CA SER A 458 -13.14 -17.11 3.93
C SER A 458 -12.68 -16.92 2.47
N ALA A 459 -12.43 -15.70 2.02
CA ALA A 459 -11.81 -15.40 0.73
C ALA A 459 -10.27 -15.35 0.81
N GLY A 460 -9.69 -15.60 1.99
CA GLY A 460 -8.25 -15.53 2.25
C GLY A 460 -7.72 -14.10 2.40
N LYS A 461 -8.59 -13.09 2.37
CA LYS A 461 -8.25 -11.69 2.61
C LYS A 461 -8.04 -11.49 4.10
N ALA A 462 -7.03 -10.71 4.47
CA ALA A 462 -6.76 -10.44 5.88
C ALA A 462 -7.84 -9.56 6.49
N TYR A 463 -8.26 -9.87 7.72
CA TYR A 463 -9.09 -8.99 8.52
C TYR A 463 -8.37 -7.65 8.81
N PRO A 464 -9.10 -6.56 9.11
CA PRO A 464 -8.52 -5.30 9.58
C PRO A 464 -7.50 -5.51 10.71
N LEU A 465 -6.54 -4.59 10.86
CA LEU A 465 -5.51 -4.66 11.91
C LEU A 465 -6.12 -4.70 13.32
N GLU A 466 -7.31 -4.09 13.47
CA GLU A 466 -8.19 -4.21 14.61
C GLU A 466 -8.82 -5.62 14.68
N GLY A 467 -8.55 -6.31 15.79
CA GLY A 467 -8.80 -7.75 15.93
C GLY A 467 -7.74 -8.65 15.26
N GLN A 468 -6.55 -8.17 14.87
CA GLN A 468 -5.41 -9.08 14.63
C GLN A 468 -4.74 -9.44 15.96
N PRO A 469 -4.29 -10.69 16.17
CA PRO A 469 -3.46 -11.04 17.33
C PRO A 469 -2.02 -10.54 17.12
N ILE A 470 -1.29 -10.33 18.22
CA ILE A 470 0.15 -10.09 18.22
C ILE A 470 0.85 -11.46 18.10
N PRO A 471 1.68 -11.68 17.06
CA PRO A 471 2.47 -12.91 16.95
C PRO A 471 3.54 -12.99 18.04
N VAL A 472 3.70 -14.15 18.66
CA VAL A 472 4.68 -14.41 19.71
C VAL A 472 5.50 -15.65 19.36
N ILE A 473 6.82 -15.48 19.22
CA ILE A 473 7.75 -16.57 18.96
C ILE A 473 8.49 -16.92 20.25
N LEU A 474 8.34 -18.18 20.69
CA LEU A 474 9.09 -18.73 21.82
C LEU A 474 10.45 -19.26 21.33
N ASP A 475 11.51 -18.48 21.50
CA ASP A 475 12.88 -18.80 21.07
C ASP A 475 13.92 -18.58 22.19
N PRO A 476 13.99 -19.47 23.20
CA PRO A 476 14.96 -19.38 24.30
C PRO A 476 16.42 -19.26 23.83
N SER A 477 16.72 -19.85 22.67
CA SER A 477 18.04 -19.81 22.04
C SER A 477 18.41 -18.48 21.35
N GLY A 478 17.42 -17.65 20.96
CA GLY A 478 17.63 -16.48 20.10
C GLY A 478 18.19 -16.84 18.71
N ARG A 479 17.82 -18.01 18.16
CA ARG A 479 18.36 -18.57 16.92
C ARG A 479 17.52 -18.27 15.67
N PHE A 480 16.31 -17.73 15.82
CA PHE A 480 15.43 -17.42 14.71
C PHE A 480 15.57 -15.95 14.31
N GLU A 481 15.98 -15.74 13.06
CA GLU A 481 16.12 -14.41 12.48
C GLU A 481 14.84 -14.08 11.68
N LEU A 482 13.97 -13.22 12.23
CA LEU A 482 12.87 -12.64 11.42
C LEU A 482 13.46 -11.62 10.47
N THR A 483 13.43 -11.94 9.18
CA THR A 483 13.99 -11.11 8.10
C THR A 483 12.89 -10.37 7.35
N ASN A 484 13.30 -9.56 6.38
CA ASN A 484 12.38 -8.83 5.49
C ASN A 484 11.48 -9.76 4.65
N ASP A 485 11.87 -11.03 4.52
CA ASP A 485 11.19 -12.03 3.70
C ASP A 485 10.24 -12.94 4.48
N SER A 486 10.32 -12.96 5.82
CA SER A 486 9.43 -13.74 6.68
C SER A 486 7.97 -13.28 6.55
N LYS A 487 7.02 -14.23 6.50
CA LYS A 487 5.58 -13.94 6.31
C LYS A 487 5.02 -13.01 7.39
N MET A 488 5.44 -13.13 8.65
CA MET A 488 5.03 -12.18 9.71
C MET A 488 5.44 -10.74 9.39
N ILE A 489 6.68 -10.53 8.92
CA ILE A 489 7.20 -9.21 8.58
C ILE A 489 6.53 -8.67 7.31
N LYS A 490 6.21 -9.53 6.33
CA LYS A 490 5.37 -9.18 5.18
C LYS A 490 3.94 -8.76 5.60
N ASN A 491 3.34 -9.44 6.57
CA ASN A 491 2.02 -9.08 7.12
C ASN A 491 2.04 -7.71 7.82
N VAL A 492 3.06 -7.44 8.65
CA VAL A 492 3.26 -6.12 9.30
C VAL A 492 3.38 -5.02 8.25
N ARG A 493 4.20 -5.23 7.21
CA ARG A 493 4.39 -4.27 6.10
C ARG A 493 3.14 -3.99 5.28
N SER A 494 2.22 -4.95 5.20
CA SER A 494 0.94 -4.81 4.50
C SER A 494 -0.20 -4.36 5.42
N LYS A 495 0.08 -4.01 6.69
CA LYS A 495 -0.92 -3.73 7.74
C LYS A 495 -1.94 -4.86 7.97
N THR A 496 -1.59 -6.10 7.61
CA THR A 496 -2.44 -7.29 7.73
C THR A 496 -2.13 -8.16 8.95
N GLY A 497 -1.22 -7.71 9.83
CA GLY A 497 -0.88 -8.36 11.10
C GLY A 497 -0.06 -7.43 12.00
N LYS A 498 -0.08 -7.68 13.32
CA LYS A 498 0.64 -6.86 14.31
C LYS A 498 2.14 -7.24 14.40
N PRO A 499 3.02 -6.34 14.88
CA PRO A 499 4.46 -6.62 15.01
C PRO A 499 4.76 -7.83 15.90
N PRO A 500 5.62 -8.78 15.48
CA PRO A 500 5.93 -9.96 16.26
C PRO A 500 6.77 -9.64 17.50
N LEU A 501 6.46 -10.33 18.61
CA LEU A 501 7.28 -10.43 19.81
C LEU A 501 8.13 -11.72 19.74
N GLN A 502 9.39 -11.66 20.19
CA GLN A 502 10.25 -12.85 20.27
C GLN A 502 10.83 -12.96 21.69
N LEU A 503 10.43 -14.00 22.41
CA LEU A 503 10.90 -14.27 23.77
C LEU A 503 12.24 -15.00 23.69
N VAL A 504 13.29 -14.37 24.22
CA VAL A 504 14.69 -14.82 24.14
C VAL A 504 15.31 -14.78 25.54
N HIS A 505 16.19 -15.73 25.86
CA HIS A 505 16.82 -15.76 27.18
C HIS A 505 17.80 -14.58 27.36
N GLU A 506 17.88 -13.97 28.55
CA GLU A 506 18.69 -12.77 28.79
C GLU A 506 20.18 -12.97 28.45
N SER A 507 20.73 -14.19 28.61
CA SER A 507 22.12 -14.50 28.22
C SER A 507 22.40 -14.41 26.69
N ARG A 508 21.36 -14.30 25.86
CA ARG A 508 21.46 -14.12 24.40
C ARG A 508 21.26 -12.67 23.96
N ARG A 509 21.21 -11.71 24.90
CA ARG A 509 21.12 -10.28 24.60
C ARG A 509 22.22 -9.84 23.63
N GLY A 510 21.82 -9.09 22.60
CA GLY A 510 22.72 -8.63 21.52
C GLY A 510 23.13 -9.68 20.48
N HIS A 511 22.79 -10.96 20.67
CA HIS A 511 23.14 -12.04 19.73
C HIS A 511 22.02 -12.37 18.74
N CYS A 512 20.77 -12.00 19.04
CA CYS A 512 19.62 -12.21 18.16
C CYS A 512 19.54 -11.11 17.08
N LYS A 513 19.60 -11.50 15.80
CA LYS A 513 19.39 -10.61 14.65
C LYS A 513 17.97 -10.80 14.14
N THR A 514 17.04 -9.98 14.62
CA THR A 514 15.62 -10.14 14.32
C THR A 514 14.95 -8.79 14.12
N LEU A 515 13.92 -8.76 13.28
CA LEU A 515 13.02 -7.62 13.11
C LEU A 515 11.85 -7.63 14.11
N ALA A 516 11.74 -8.67 14.96
CA ALA A 516 10.79 -8.71 16.06
C ALA A 516 11.20 -7.80 17.23
N ARG A 517 10.21 -7.44 18.06
CA ARG A 517 10.47 -6.88 19.39
C ARG A 517 10.94 -8.01 20.30
N VAL A 518 12.24 -8.00 20.65
CA VAL A 518 12.81 -9.00 21.55
C VAL A 518 12.42 -8.70 23.00
N ILE A 519 11.87 -9.69 23.69
CA ILE A 519 11.59 -9.66 25.13
C ILE A 519 12.58 -10.62 25.79
N TYR A 520 13.34 -10.11 26.77
CA TYR A 520 14.36 -10.90 27.47
C TYR A 520 13.80 -11.50 28.75
N VAL A 521 13.77 -12.84 28.81
CA VAL A 521 13.33 -13.61 29.98
C VAL A 521 14.56 -14.13 30.73
N LYS A 522 14.57 -14.01 32.06
CA LYS A 522 15.75 -14.29 32.90
C LYS A 522 15.88 -15.74 33.31
N ASP A 523 14.77 -16.38 33.62
CA ASP A 523 14.76 -17.72 34.19
C ASP A 523 14.79 -18.77 33.08
N LYS A 524 15.75 -19.70 33.18
CA LYS A 524 15.84 -20.88 32.31
C LYS A 524 15.63 -22.16 33.11
N ILE A 525 14.83 -23.05 32.55
CA ILE A 525 14.86 -24.47 32.91
C ILE A 525 15.85 -25.14 31.94
N GLU A 526 17.00 -25.52 32.48
CA GLU A 526 18.01 -26.31 31.77
C GLU A 526 17.63 -27.79 31.89
N THR A 527 17.22 -28.38 30.77
CA THR A 527 16.86 -29.80 30.72
C THR A 527 18.09 -30.66 30.43
N ALA A 528 18.03 -31.95 30.77
CA ALA A 528 19.15 -32.90 30.63
C ALA A 528 19.71 -33.04 29.19
N GLU A 529 18.99 -32.55 28.18
CA GLU A 529 19.36 -32.58 26.77
C GLU A 529 19.96 -31.25 26.25
N ASN A 530 20.38 -30.33 27.14
CA ASN A 530 20.76 -28.94 26.81
C ASN A 530 19.66 -28.12 26.09
N VAL A 531 18.40 -28.56 26.15
CA VAL A 531 17.27 -27.80 25.59
C VAL A 531 16.87 -26.71 26.56
N PHE A 532 17.15 -25.46 26.18
CA PHE A 532 16.73 -24.25 26.87
C PHE A 532 15.20 -24.12 26.82
N ARG A 533 14.54 -24.00 27.99
CA ARG A 533 13.11 -23.66 28.11
C ARG A 533 12.91 -22.54 29.13
N PHE A 534 11.83 -21.79 29.02
CA PHE A 534 11.35 -20.86 30.06
C PHE A 534 10.32 -21.57 30.94
N ALA A 535 10.08 -21.09 32.17
CA ALA A 535 8.88 -21.50 32.89
C ALA A 535 7.66 -20.73 32.34
N TRP A 536 6.49 -21.36 32.39
CA TRP A 536 5.27 -20.77 31.82
C TRP A 536 4.76 -19.56 32.58
N SER A 537 5.05 -19.47 33.89
CA SER A 537 4.87 -18.24 34.68
C SER A 537 5.54 -17.05 34.01
N ASP A 538 6.78 -17.23 33.58
CA ASP A 538 7.65 -16.13 33.14
C ASP A 538 7.28 -15.72 31.70
N ILE A 539 6.83 -16.70 30.89
CA ILE A 539 6.20 -16.44 29.58
C ILE A 539 4.97 -15.54 29.77
N PHE A 540 4.06 -15.88 30.69
CA PHE A 540 2.84 -15.08 30.90
C PHE A 540 3.14 -13.71 31.51
N ASN A 541 3.99 -13.63 32.53
CA ASN A 541 4.41 -12.36 33.15
C ASN A 541 5.09 -11.42 32.12
N ALA A 542 5.89 -11.98 31.20
CA ALA A 542 6.53 -11.21 30.13
C ALA A 542 5.57 -10.74 29.03
N LEU A 543 4.38 -11.35 28.94
CA LEU A 543 3.37 -11.09 27.92
C LEU A 543 2.14 -10.30 28.43
N GLU A 544 1.91 -10.26 29.74
CA GLU A 544 0.84 -9.50 30.40
C GLU A 544 0.70 -8.04 29.91
N PRO A 545 1.78 -7.26 29.67
CA PRO A 545 1.65 -5.90 29.15
C PRO A 545 1.16 -5.78 27.69
N TYR A 546 1.00 -6.90 26.97
CA TYR A 546 0.66 -6.94 25.55
C TYR A 546 -0.71 -7.55 25.26
N GLY A 547 -1.35 -8.20 26.24
CA GLY A 547 -2.64 -8.86 26.04
C GLY A 547 -3.13 -9.63 27.27
N LYS A 548 -4.45 -9.71 27.41
CA LYS A 548 -5.14 -10.45 28.49
C LYS A 548 -5.51 -11.88 28.05
N SER A 549 -5.43 -12.18 26.76
CA SER A 549 -5.79 -13.46 26.14
C SER A 549 -4.71 -13.98 25.17
N ILE A 550 -4.45 -15.30 25.21
CA ILE A 550 -3.41 -15.96 24.41
C ILE A 550 -3.87 -17.27 23.77
N MET A 551 -3.70 -17.35 22.46
CA MET A 551 -3.90 -18.54 21.64
C MET A 551 -2.55 -19.24 21.43
N ILE A 552 -2.50 -20.57 21.54
CA ILE A 552 -1.26 -21.36 21.41
C ILE A 552 -1.41 -22.30 20.21
N GLU A 553 -0.65 -22.02 19.14
CA GLU A 553 -0.50 -22.83 17.92
C GLU A 553 0.93 -23.43 17.87
N GLY A 554 1.36 -24.05 18.97
CA GLY A 554 2.71 -24.59 19.10
C GLY A 554 2.97 -25.84 18.25
N GLY A 555 4.24 -26.16 18.01
CA GLY A 555 4.62 -27.51 17.55
C GLY A 555 4.38 -28.57 18.63
N SER A 556 4.48 -29.85 18.26
CA SER A 556 4.20 -31.03 19.12
C SER A 556 4.72 -30.90 20.56
N ASN A 557 5.97 -30.48 20.75
CA ASN A 557 6.59 -30.30 22.06
C ASN A 557 5.87 -29.26 22.95
N ILE A 558 5.39 -28.15 22.38
CA ILE A 558 4.65 -27.12 23.12
C ILE A 558 3.23 -27.60 23.42
N ILE A 559 2.56 -28.21 22.44
CA ILE A 559 1.21 -28.78 22.63
C ILE A 559 1.25 -29.81 23.77
N GLN A 560 2.20 -30.74 23.72
CA GLN A 560 2.42 -31.75 24.76
C GLN A 560 2.69 -31.11 26.13
N GLU A 561 3.53 -30.09 26.22
CA GLU A 561 3.83 -29.44 27.50
C GLU A 561 2.62 -28.68 28.09
N VAL A 562 1.85 -27.97 27.27
CA VAL A 562 0.61 -27.28 27.67
C VAL A 562 -0.45 -28.27 28.15
N LEU A 563 -0.64 -29.39 27.42
CA LEU A 563 -1.54 -30.47 27.79
C LEU A 563 -1.10 -31.18 29.07
N GLN A 564 0.18 -31.51 29.21
CA GLN A 564 0.70 -32.23 30.37
C GLN A 564 0.61 -31.39 31.65
N ARG A 565 0.97 -30.09 31.60
CA ARG A 565 1.17 -29.27 32.81
C ARG A 565 -0.06 -28.63 33.45
N GLY A 566 -1.13 -28.37 32.71
CA GLY A 566 -2.29 -27.62 33.27
C GLY A 566 -2.69 -26.33 32.56
N ILE A 567 -1.97 -25.93 31.51
CA ILE A 567 -1.80 -24.49 31.22
C ILE A 567 -2.96 -23.87 30.45
N ALA A 568 -3.55 -24.58 29.50
CA ALA A 568 -4.69 -24.07 28.73
C ALA A 568 -6.01 -24.30 29.48
N ASP A 569 -6.84 -23.26 29.52
CA ASP A 569 -8.22 -23.29 30.04
C ASP A 569 -9.15 -23.99 29.04
N HIS A 570 -8.94 -23.69 27.76
CA HIS A 570 -9.68 -24.23 26.62
C HIS A 570 -8.74 -24.97 25.66
N ILE A 571 -9.19 -26.11 25.16
CA ILE A 571 -8.46 -26.96 24.23
C ILE A 571 -9.36 -27.19 23.03
N ILE A 572 -8.86 -26.85 21.84
CA ILE A 572 -9.56 -26.93 20.57
C ILE A 572 -8.77 -27.85 19.64
N ILE A 573 -9.43 -28.85 19.06
CA ILE A 573 -8.78 -29.90 18.28
C ILE A 573 -9.55 -30.10 16.98
N THR A 574 -8.92 -29.81 15.84
CA THR A 574 -9.48 -30.12 14.51
C THR A 574 -9.01 -31.49 14.08
N ILE A 575 -9.92 -32.45 13.94
CA ILE A 575 -9.64 -33.80 13.48
C ILE A 575 -10.06 -33.90 12.00
N ALA A 576 -9.08 -33.98 11.11
CA ALA A 576 -9.31 -34.21 9.69
C ALA A 576 -9.51 -35.71 9.39
N PRO A 577 -10.45 -36.10 8.49
CA PRO A 577 -10.79 -37.49 8.18
C PRO A 577 -9.75 -38.14 7.23
N THR A 578 -8.49 -38.13 7.63
CA THR A 578 -7.33 -38.57 6.83
C THR A 578 -6.41 -39.41 7.70
N PHE A 579 -5.75 -40.42 7.12
CA PHE A 579 -4.66 -41.16 7.74
C PHE A 579 -3.32 -40.71 7.16
N VAL A 580 -2.32 -40.45 7.99
CA VAL A 580 -1.02 -39.87 7.57
C VAL A 580 0.12 -40.89 7.62
N GLY A 581 0.08 -41.85 8.54
CA GLY A 581 1.07 -42.93 8.64
C GLY A 581 2.37 -42.48 9.33
N PRO A 582 3.53 -42.40 8.64
CA PRO A 582 4.84 -42.11 9.24
C PRO A 582 5.05 -40.67 9.76
N GLY A 583 3.98 -39.92 10.02
CA GLY A 583 4.03 -38.63 10.70
C GLY A 583 4.23 -38.76 12.22
N SER A 584 4.47 -37.62 12.89
CA SER A 584 4.57 -37.52 14.35
C SER A 584 3.28 -36.97 14.98
N GLY A 585 2.96 -37.48 16.18
CA GLY A 585 1.80 -37.10 16.98
C GLY A 585 2.21 -36.68 18.39
N LEU A 586 1.25 -36.63 19.31
CA LEU A 586 1.50 -36.29 20.72
C LEU A 586 1.91 -37.52 21.54
N ALA A 587 3.00 -37.41 22.29
CA ALA A 587 3.51 -38.47 23.17
C ALA A 587 3.26 -38.10 24.65
N LEU A 588 1.99 -38.00 25.05
CA LEU A 588 1.61 -37.66 26.44
C LEU A 588 2.09 -38.75 27.42
N HIS A 589 2.65 -38.33 28.56
CA HIS A 589 3.17 -39.26 29.58
C HIS A 589 2.11 -39.69 30.60
N SER A 590 0.96 -39.00 30.63
CA SER A 590 -0.22 -39.43 31.39
C SER A 590 -1.51 -39.04 30.67
N PRO A 591 -2.66 -39.67 31.00
CA PRO A 591 -3.96 -39.22 30.50
C PRO A 591 -4.26 -37.77 30.86
N VAL A 592 -4.87 -37.04 29.92
CA VAL A 592 -5.35 -35.66 30.11
C VAL A 592 -6.87 -35.66 30.05
N ASN A 593 -7.54 -35.43 31.18
CA ASN A 593 -8.99 -35.47 31.27
C ASN A 593 -9.62 -34.12 30.89
N LEU A 594 -10.50 -34.16 29.88
CA LEU A 594 -11.25 -33.01 29.38
C LEU A 594 -12.64 -32.94 30.02
N ALA A 595 -13.21 -31.74 30.08
CA ALA A 595 -14.55 -31.46 30.60
C ALA A 595 -15.33 -30.54 29.65
N LYS A 596 -16.67 -30.59 29.74
CA LYS A 596 -17.59 -29.82 28.86
C LYS A 596 -17.22 -29.94 27.37
N VAL A 597 -16.88 -31.15 26.94
CA VAL A 597 -16.50 -31.43 25.55
C VAL A 597 -17.71 -31.22 24.65
N ARG A 598 -17.53 -30.44 23.59
CA ARG A 598 -18.48 -30.23 22.51
C ARG A 598 -17.79 -30.48 21.17
N SER A 599 -18.55 -30.90 20.17
CA SER A 599 -18.05 -31.26 18.85
C SER A 599 -18.97 -30.69 17.77
N GLU A 600 -18.41 -30.14 16.71
CA GLU A 600 -19.16 -29.74 15.52
C GLU A 600 -18.39 -30.09 14.25
N ILE A 601 -19.11 -30.37 13.16
CA ILE A 601 -18.52 -30.73 11.87
C ILE A 601 -18.46 -29.47 11.01
N PHE A 602 -17.26 -29.11 10.58
CA PHE A 602 -17.01 -28.01 9.66
C PHE A 602 -16.49 -28.60 8.35
N GLY A 603 -17.31 -28.58 7.31
CA GLY A 603 -17.02 -29.24 6.04
C GLY A 603 -16.90 -30.76 6.23
N ARG A 604 -15.68 -31.29 6.20
CA ARG A 604 -15.37 -32.71 6.43
C ARG A 604 -14.69 -32.98 7.77
N ASP A 605 -14.22 -31.95 8.47
CA ASP A 605 -13.41 -32.09 9.69
C ASP A 605 -14.29 -31.98 10.93
N THR A 606 -13.96 -32.74 11.97
CA THR A 606 -14.60 -32.62 13.29
C THR A 606 -13.79 -31.69 14.16
N VAL A 607 -14.37 -30.56 14.58
CA VAL A 607 -13.74 -29.65 15.54
C VAL A 607 -14.29 -29.93 16.92
N LEU A 608 -13.40 -30.32 17.84
CA LEU A 608 -13.66 -30.51 19.26
C LEU A 608 -13.29 -29.23 20.01
N VAL A 609 -14.13 -28.82 20.96
CA VAL A 609 -13.80 -27.80 21.96
C VAL A 609 -14.06 -28.38 23.35
N ALA A 610 -13.10 -28.26 24.25
CA ALA A 610 -13.22 -28.69 25.62
C ALA A 610 -12.63 -27.66 26.59
N GLN A 611 -13.13 -27.65 27.82
CA GLN A 611 -12.44 -27.02 28.94
C GLN A 611 -11.58 -28.04 29.66
N ARG A 612 -10.42 -27.61 30.16
CA ARG A 612 -9.64 -28.47 31.05
C ARG A 612 -10.37 -28.60 32.39
N ARG A 613 -10.52 -29.83 32.90
CA ARG A 613 -10.99 -30.02 34.27
C ARG A 613 -9.93 -29.49 35.23
N SER A 614 -10.27 -28.54 36.10
CA SER A 614 -9.36 -28.05 37.13
C SER A 614 -8.91 -29.21 38.00
N ILE A 615 -7.59 -29.41 38.08
CA ILE A 615 -7.01 -30.37 39.03
C ILE A 615 -7.13 -29.71 40.41
N PRO A 616 -7.85 -30.29 41.38
CA PRO A 616 -7.94 -29.71 42.71
C PRO A 616 -6.54 -29.62 43.33
N THR A 617 -6.21 -28.45 43.89
CA THR A 617 -4.86 -28.03 44.30
C THR A 617 -4.22 -28.91 45.37
N SER A 618 -4.99 -29.82 45.99
CA SER A 618 -4.51 -30.78 46.99
C SER A 618 -3.63 -31.90 46.44
N ALA A 619 -3.62 -32.15 45.12
CA ALA A 619 -2.83 -33.22 44.51
C ALA A 619 -1.36 -32.84 44.21
N ALA A 620 -1.03 -31.54 44.15
CA ALA A 620 0.30 -31.07 43.72
C ALA A 620 1.42 -31.21 44.78
N ASN A 621 1.06 -31.41 46.06
CA ASN A 621 2.00 -31.48 47.19
C ASN A 621 2.29 -32.90 47.70
N ARG A 622 2.08 -33.94 46.88
CA ARG A 622 2.50 -35.32 47.20
C ARG A 622 3.20 -35.97 46.01
N GLY A 623 4.54 -35.96 45.99
CA GLY A 623 5.27 -36.77 45.01
C GLY A 623 6.70 -36.38 44.66
N THR A 624 7.60 -36.17 45.63
CA THR A 624 9.05 -36.43 45.47
C THR A 624 9.68 -36.63 46.85
N SER A 625 9.47 -37.81 47.42
CA SER A 625 10.29 -38.35 48.51
C SER A 625 10.27 -39.87 48.42
N GLN A 626 11.00 -40.38 47.43
CA GLN A 626 11.61 -41.72 47.32
C GLN A 626 12.54 -41.71 46.09
#